data_AF-A0A2N0H983-F1
#
_entry.id   AF-A0A2N0H983-F1
#
_cell.length_a   1.000
_cell.length_b   1.000
_cell.length_c   1.000
_cell.angle_alpha   90.00
_cell.angle_beta   90.00
_cell.angle_gamma   90.00
#
_symmetry.space_group_name_H-M   'P 1'
#
loop_
_entity.id
_entity.type
_entity.pdbx_description
1 polymer ?
#
loop_
_entity_poly.entity_id
_entity_poly.type
_entity_poly.pdbx_seq_one_letter_code
_entity_poly.pdbx_strand_id
1 'polypeptide(L)'
;MDNLETEATYQKQKVTKLLLGLVFDAIGMISFVIPGIGEFSDVVWAPFAGFLITKMYKGRVGKVAGILTFLEEIIPFTDVIPSFTLTWIYTYWIQGNVNNNIK
;
A
#
# COMPACT_ATOMS: atom_id res chain seq x y z
N MET A 1 23.53 6.48 -19.01
CA MET A 1 23.08 6.61 -17.61
C MET A 1 23.61 5.41 -16.86
N ASP A 2 24.37 5.66 -15.80
CA ASP A 2 25.17 4.66 -15.08
C ASP A 2 24.26 3.64 -14.36
N ASN A 3 24.67 2.37 -14.36
CA ASN A 3 24.02 1.28 -13.64
C ASN A 3 23.99 1.53 -12.12
N LEU A 4 24.97 2.24 -11.57
CA LEU A 4 25.00 2.60 -10.15
C LEU A 4 23.88 3.58 -9.74
N GLU A 5 23.60 4.57 -10.58
CA GLU A 5 22.56 5.58 -10.32
C GLU A 5 21.14 4.97 -10.38
N THR A 6 20.97 3.97 -11.25
CA THR A 6 19.70 3.24 -11.42
C THR A 6 19.40 2.39 -10.19
N GLU A 7 20.40 1.68 -9.65
CA GLU A 7 20.25 0.87 -8.43
C GLU A 7 19.97 1.74 -7.19
N ALA A 8 20.70 2.85 -7.03
CA ALA A 8 20.47 3.78 -5.93
C ALA A 8 19.05 4.38 -5.96
N THR A 9 18.56 4.73 -7.16
CA THR A 9 17.21 5.25 -7.36
C THR A 9 16.15 4.19 -7.03
N TYR A 10 16.37 2.93 -7.42
CA TYR A 10 15.46 1.83 -7.11
C TYR A 10 15.37 1.56 -5.60
N GLN A 11 16.50 1.48 -4.90
CA GLN A 11 16.51 1.27 -3.45
C GLN A 11 15.82 2.43 -2.71
N LYS A 12 16.05 3.67 -3.15
CA LYS A 12 15.35 4.84 -2.60
C LYS A 12 13.83 4.73 -2.76
N GLN A 13 13.35 4.40 -3.96
CA GLN A 13 11.91 4.21 -4.22
C GLN A 13 11.31 3.09 -3.36
N LYS A 14 12.04 1.98 -3.19
CA LYS A 14 11.62 0.86 -2.33
C LYS A 14 11.43 1.32 -0.89
N VAL A 15 12.40 2.04 -0.31
CA VAL A 15 12.30 2.55 1.07
C VAL A 15 11.19 3.60 1.19
N THR A 16 11.07 4.54 0.24
CA THR A 16 10.00 5.55 0.26
C THR A 16 8.62 4.91 0.27
N LYS A 17 8.38 3.88 -0.55
CA LYS A 17 7.08 3.19 -0.56
C LYS A 17 6.79 2.40 0.70
N LEU A 18 7.82 1.85 1.36
CA LEU A 18 7.66 1.18 2.65
C LEU A 18 7.20 2.18 3.71
N LEU A 19 7.90 3.31 3.82
CA LEU A 19 7.56 4.36 4.78
C LEU A 19 6.16 4.93 4.54
N LEU A 20 5.81 5.21 3.28
CA LEU A 20 4.46 5.66 2.93
C LEU A 20 3.41 4.61 3.28
N GLY A 21 3.68 3.32 3.00
CA GLY A 21 2.75 2.24 3.34
C GLY A 21 2.49 2.13 4.84
N LEU A 22 3.55 2.16 5.65
CA LEU A 22 3.43 2.15 7.11
C LEU A 22 2.63 3.35 7.65
N VAL A 23 2.84 4.54 7.08
CA VAL A 23 2.10 5.74 7.47
C VAL A 23 0.62 5.63 7.09
N PHE A 24 0.30 5.17 5.88
CA PHE A 24 -1.10 5.04 5.45
C PHE A 24 -1.84 3.95 6.23
N ASP A 25 -1.22 2.80 6.47
CA ASP A 25 -1.80 1.74 7.31
C ASP A 25 -2.01 2.24 8.75
N ALA A 26 -1.05 3.02 9.31
CA ALA A 26 -1.23 3.62 10.63
C ALA A 26 -2.38 4.63 10.68
N ILE A 27 -2.60 5.40 9.61
CA ILE A 27 -3.72 6.35 9.52
C ILE A 27 -5.06 5.61 9.47
N GLY A 28 -5.19 4.56 8.63
CA GLY A 28 -6.39 3.72 8.58
C GLY A 28 -6.71 3.14 9.96
N MET A 29 -5.73 2.50 10.59
CA MET A 29 -5.90 1.93 11.94
C MET A 29 -6.19 2.95 13.04
N ILE A 30 -5.78 4.23 12.92
CA ILE A 30 -6.14 5.29 13.88
C ILE A 30 -7.63 5.66 13.77
N SER A 31 -8.23 5.55 12.58
CA SER A 31 -9.66 5.79 12.36
C SER A 31 -10.52 4.87 13.24
N PHE A 32 -10.06 3.65 13.55
CA PHE A 32 -10.74 2.73 14.49
C PHE A 32 -10.70 3.15 15.96
N VAL A 33 -9.72 3.93 16.39
CA VAL A 33 -9.49 4.20 17.83
C VAL A 33 -10.54 5.15 18.40
N ILE A 34 -11.21 5.94 17.55
CA ILE A 34 -12.26 6.87 17.97
C ILE A 34 -13.64 6.31 17.57
N PRO A 35 -14.32 5.55 18.44
CA PRO A 35 -15.64 5.03 18.16
C PRO A 35 -16.62 6.18 17.85
N GLY A 36 -17.29 6.09 16.70
CA GLY A 36 -18.24 7.10 16.19
C GLY A 36 -17.67 8.06 15.13
N ILE A 37 -16.35 8.25 15.02
CA ILE A 37 -15.72 8.97 13.90
C ILE A 37 -15.25 7.99 12.83
N GLY A 38 -14.69 6.83 13.24
CA GLY A 38 -14.18 5.78 12.35
C GLY A 38 -15.09 5.44 11.17
N GLU A 39 -16.32 5.04 11.46
CA GLU A 39 -17.29 4.63 10.42
C GLU A 39 -17.65 5.74 9.43
N PHE A 40 -17.59 7.02 9.84
CA PHE A 40 -17.80 8.17 8.95
C PHE A 40 -16.54 8.52 8.17
N SER A 41 -15.36 8.34 8.76
CA SER A 41 -14.09 8.52 8.07
C SER A 41 -13.90 7.48 6.97
N ASP A 42 -14.39 6.24 7.12
CA ASP A 42 -14.26 5.18 6.12
C ASP A 42 -14.92 5.56 4.78
N VAL A 43 -16.00 6.34 4.79
CA VAL A 43 -16.67 6.83 3.55
C VAL A 43 -15.75 7.68 2.68
N VAL A 44 -14.85 8.45 3.30
CA VAL A 44 -13.89 9.32 2.61
C VAL A 44 -12.54 8.61 2.45
N TRP A 45 -12.13 7.90 3.49
CA TRP A 45 -10.83 7.25 3.57
C TRP A 45 -10.75 6.03 2.68
N ALA A 46 -11.76 5.16 2.63
CA ALA A 46 -11.76 3.99 1.73
C ALA A 46 -11.48 4.34 0.26
N PRO A 47 -12.22 5.27 -0.40
CA PRO A 47 -11.93 5.63 -1.79
C PRO A 47 -10.58 6.34 -1.93
N PHE A 48 -10.15 7.09 -0.91
CA PHE A 48 -8.85 7.75 -0.91
C PHE A 48 -7.70 6.75 -0.79
N ALA A 49 -7.77 5.79 0.12
CA ALA A 49 -6.81 4.72 0.32
C ALA A 49 -6.68 3.84 -0.93
N GLY A 50 -7.81 3.41 -1.51
CA GLY A 50 -7.85 2.70 -2.78
C GLY A 50 -7.22 3.51 -3.94
N PHE A 51 -7.41 4.83 -3.96
CA PHE A 51 -6.75 5.69 -4.95
C PHE A 51 -5.24 5.83 -4.69
N LEU A 52 -4.81 6.05 -3.45
CA LEU A 52 -3.40 6.20 -3.07
C LEU A 52 -2.57 4.98 -3.47
N ILE A 53 -3.06 3.77 -3.21
CA ILE A 53 -2.30 2.55 -3.53
C ILE A 53 -2.18 2.34 -5.04
N THR A 54 -3.19 2.73 -5.84
CA THR A 54 -3.09 2.73 -7.31
C THR A 54 -2.08 3.75 -7.84
N LYS A 55 -1.82 4.83 -7.10
CA LYS A 55 -0.77 5.82 -7.42
C LYS A 55 0.61 5.32 -7.01
N MET A 56 0.73 4.67 -5.86
CA MET A 56 2.00 4.10 -5.36
C MET A 56 2.50 2.92 -6.20
N TYR A 57 1.58 2.09 -6.70
CA TYR A 57 1.89 0.90 -7.48
C TYR A 57 1.25 0.99 -8.86
N LYS A 58 2.07 1.04 -9.90
CA LYS A 58 1.56 1.12 -11.28
C LYS A 58 1.14 -0.26 -11.79
N GLY A 59 0.22 -0.29 -12.75
CA GLY A 59 -0.17 -1.50 -13.47
C GLY A 59 -1.20 -2.36 -12.72
N ARG A 60 -1.14 -3.67 -12.94
CA ARG A 60 -2.14 -4.63 -12.40
C ARG A 60 -2.10 -4.71 -10.88
N VAL A 61 -0.90 -4.67 -10.28
CA VAL A 61 -0.72 -4.76 -8.82
C VAL A 61 -1.48 -3.65 -8.10
N GLY A 62 -1.26 -2.38 -8.48
CA GLY A 62 -1.96 -1.28 -7.81
C GLY A 62 -3.46 -1.22 -8.07
N LYS A 63 -3.94 -1.68 -9.23
CA LYS A 63 -5.38 -1.78 -9.50
C LYS A 63 -6.07 -2.81 -8.60
N VAL A 64 -5.48 -4.01 -8.50
CA VAL A 64 -6.02 -5.07 -7.64
C VAL A 64 -5.91 -4.67 -6.17
N ALA A 65 -4.74 -4.19 -5.75
CA ALA A 65 -4.52 -3.71 -4.40
C ALA A 65 -5.49 -2.57 -4.04
N GLY A 66 -5.76 -1.63 -4.95
CA GLY A 66 -6.70 -0.54 -4.73
C GLY A 66 -8.14 -0.98 -4.50
N ILE A 67 -8.60 -2.00 -5.24
CA ILE A 67 -9.93 -2.57 -5.02
C ILE A 67 -9.96 -3.31 -3.68
N LEU A 68 -8.93 -4.07 -3.35
CA LEU A 68 -8.86 -4.81 -2.09
C LEU A 68 -8.81 -3.87 -0.88
N THR A 69 -7.96 -2.84 -0.90
CA THR A 69 -7.88 -1.82 0.16
C THR A 69 -9.18 -1.06 0.30
N PHE A 70 -9.83 -0.67 -0.81
CA PHE A 70 -11.16 -0.03 -0.73
C PHE A 70 -12.21 -0.93 -0.07
N LEU A 71 -12.23 -2.21 -0.43
CA LEU A 71 -13.18 -3.18 0.14
C LEU A 71 -12.90 -3.48 1.61
N GLU A 72 -11.64 -3.50 2.00
CA GLU A 72 -11.22 -3.71 3.38
C GLU A 72 -11.68 -2.56 4.28
N GLU A 73 -11.54 -1.33 3.80
CA GLU A 73 -11.86 -0.08 4.52
C GLU A 73 -13.38 0.16 4.62
N ILE A 74 -14.16 -0.26 3.62
CA ILE A 74 -15.63 -0.09 3.64
C ILE A 74 -16.35 -1.18 4.45
N ILE A 75 -15.70 -2.31 4.68
CA ILE A 75 -16.26 -3.41 5.46
C ILE A 75 -15.82 -3.21 6.92
N PRO A 76 -16.76 -2.94 7.86
CA PRO A 76 -16.40 -2.82 9.26
C PRO A 76 -15.76 -4.12 9.74
N PHE A 77 -14.82 -4.02 10.69
CA PHE A 77 -14.01 -5.12 11.24
C PHE A 77 -12.86 -5.65 10.35
N THR A 78 -12.73 -5.24 9.09
CA THR A 78 -11.63 -5.72 8.22
C THR A 78 -10.45 -4.78 8.06
N ASP A 79 -10.55 -3.48 8.36
CA ASP A 79 -9.46 -2.46 8.27
C ASP A 79 -8.33 -2.63 9.35
N VAL A 80 -8.20 -3.84 9.90
CA VAL A 80 -7.03 -4.19 10.75
C VAL A 80 -5.88 -4.71 9.90
N ILE A 81 -6.08 -4.91 8.59
CA ILE A 81 -5.08 -5.52 7.72
C ILE A 81 -4.20 -4.39 7.14
N PRO A 82 -2.86 -4.44 7.31
CA PRO A 82 -1.99 -3.39 6.80
C PRO A 82 -1.80 -3.52 5.27
N SER A 83 -2.83 -3.11 4.54
CA SER A 83 -3.04 -3.29 3.10
C SER A 83 -1.90 -2.69 2.25
N PHE A 84 -1.40 -1.50 2.61
CA PHE A 84 -0.31 -0.84 1.90
C PHE A 84 1.02 -1.55 2.12
N THR A 85 1.28 -1.98 3.36
CA THR A 85 2.49 -2.74 3.72
C THR A 85 2.49 -4.12 3.08
N LEU A 86 1.36 -4.83 3.05
CA LEU A 86 1.24 -6.12 2.37
C LEU A 86 1.51 -6.00 0.87
N THR A 87 0.98 -4.96 0.23
CA THR A 87 1.24 -4.69 -1.18
C THR A 87 2.71 -4.39 -1.44
N TRP A 88 3.38 -3.71 -0.51
CA TRP A 88 4.83 -3.50 -0.56
C TRP A 88 5.60 -4.81 -0.49
N ILE A 89 5.26 -5.69 0.47
CA ILE A 89 5.90 -7.00 0.65
C ILE A 89 5.71 -7.83 -0.63
N TYR A 90 4.50 -7.89 -1.17
CA TYR A 90 4.23 -8.59 -2.41
C TYR A 90 5.08 -8.06 -3.58
N THR A 91 5.14 -6.74 -3.73
CA THR A 91 5.85 -6.10 -4.86
C THR A 91 7.37 -6.27 -4.76
N TYR A 92 7.95 -6.03 -3.60
CA TYR A 92 9.42 -5.90 -3.45
C TYR A 92 10.09 -7.15 -2.91
N TRP A 93 9.38 -7.98 -2.14
CA TRP A 93 9.92 -9.21 -1.58
C TRP A 93 9.54 -10.40 -2.44
N ILE A 94 8.24 -10.60 -2.71
CA ILE A 94 7.80 -11.78 -3.48
C ILE A 94 8.14 -11.61 -4.96
N GLN A 95 7.58 -10.60 -5.63
CA GLN A 95 7.78 -10.39 -7.07
C GLN A 95 9.22 -9.98 -7.39
N GLY A 96 9.86 -9.18 -6.51
CA GLY A 96 11.28 -8.84 -6.61
C GLY A 96 12.19 -10.06 -6.61
N ASN A 97 11.95 -11.04 -5.72
CA ASN A 97 12.74 -12.28 -5.67
C ASN A 97 12.48 -13.18 -6.90
N VAL A 98 11.22 -13.28 -7.37
CA VAL A 98 10.90 -14.07 -8.56
C VAL A 98 11.68 -13.59 -9.79
N ASN A 99 11.75 -12.27 -10.01
CA ASN A 99 12.48 -11.71 -11.15
C ASN A 99 14.00 -11.92 -11.06
N ASN A 100 14.56 -11.98 -9.85
CA ASN A 100 15.98 -12.27 -9.65
C ASN A 100 16.33 -13.74 -9.86
N ASN A 101 15.40 -14.66 -9.59
CA ASN A 101 15.62 -16.10 -9.77
C ASN A 101 15.46 -16.57 -11.23
N ILE A 102 14.88 -15.73 -12.10
CA ILE A 102 14.64 -16.02 -13.52
C ILE A 102 15.69 -15.33 -14.42
N LYS A 103 16.50 -14.41 -13.88
CA LYS A 103 17.66 -13.81 -14.57
C LYS A 103 18.91 -14.65 -14.34
#